data_AF-U1QCM8-F1
#
_entry.id   AF-U1QCM8-F1
#
_cell.length_a   1.000
_cell.length_b   1.000
_cell.length_c   1.000
_cell.angle_alpha   90.00
_cell.angle_beta   90.00
_cell.angle_gamma   90.00
#
_symmetry.space_group_name_H-M   'P 1'
#
loop_
_entity.id
_entity.type
_entity.pdbx_description
1 polymer ?
#
loop_
_entity_poly.entity_id
_entity_poly.type
_entity_poly.pdbx_seq_one_letter_code
_entity_poly.pdbx_strand_id
1 'polypeptide(L)'
;MADNVQWFDAGDEIRETIVGIIAGMAVGESGIRRDRPIIGFAEKSETEVKVSARGSHTLTAEGLDLSVVMREAARAVDGDGGGHDVAAGATIPTGMQEEFIDAADEIVGDQLSS
;
A
#
# COMPACT_ATOMS: atom_id res chain seq x y z
N MET A 1 5.22 -10.64 10.08
CA MET A 1 3.74 -10.62 10.09
C MET A 1 3.39 -9.16 10.15
N ALA A 2 2.70 -8.62 9.14
CA ALA A 2 2.39 -7.19 9.10
C ALA A 2 1.36 -6.84 10.18
N ASP A 3 1.73 -5.96 11.10
CA ASP A 3 0.90 -5.56 12.24
C ASP A 3 0.24 -4.18 12.04
N ASN A 4 0.77 -3.36 11.13
CA ASN A 4 0.37 -1.98 10.90
C ASN A 4 -0.34 -1.78 9.55
N VAL A 5 -0.15 -2.68 8.58
CA VAL A 5 -0.79 -2.59 7.25
C VAL A 5 -1.73 -3.77 6.96
N GLN A 6 -2.77 -3.51 6.17
CA GLN A 6 -3.60 -4.56 5.53
C GLN A 6 -3.20 -4.68 4.07
N TRP A 7 -3.17 -5.89 3.52
CA TRP A 7 -2.85 -6.04 2.11
C TRP A 7 -3.58 -7.19 1.42
N PHE A 8 -3.66 -7.10 0.10
CA PHE A 8 -4.17 -8.16 -0.77
C PHE A 8 -3.39 -8.17 -2.09
N ASP A 9 -3.19 -9.35 -2.66
CA ASP A 9 -2.65 -9.52 -4.00
C ASP A 9 -3.76 -9.99 -4.94
N ALA A 10 -4.02 -9.21 -5.98
CA ALA A 10 -5.05 -9.49 -6.97
C ALA A 10 -4.51 -10.14 -8.25
N GLY A 11 -3.19 -10.35 -8.36
CA GLY A 11 -2.55 -10.97 -9.52
C GLY A 11 -3.00 -10.33 -10.84
N ASP A 12 -3.40 -11.17 -11.79
CA ASP A 12 -3.99 -10.80 -13.08
C ASP A 12 -5.53 -10.72 -13.06
N GLU A 13 -6.18 -11.10 -11.95
CA GLU A 13 -7.64 -11.17 -11.83
C GLU A 13 -8.31 -9.79 -11.76
N ILE A 14 -7.57 -8.77 -11.28
CA ILE A 14 -8.08 -7.39 -11.15
C ILE A 14 -7.15 -6.42 -11.85
N ARG A 15 -7.70 -5.70 -12.84
CA ARG A 15 -6.97 -4.64 -13.55
C ARG A 15 -6.41 -3.61 -12.57
N GLU A 16 -5.15 -3.23 -12.78
CA GLU A 16 -4.41 -2.25 -11.97
C GLU A 16 -5.17 -0.95 -11.68
N THR A 17 -6.03 -0.50 -12.61
CA THR A 17 -6.84 0.72 -12.49
C THR A 17 -7.98 0.60 -11.47
N ILE A 18 -8.41 -0.63 -11.16
CA ILE A 18 -9.53 -0.93 -10.27
C ILE A 18 -9.04 -1.28 -8.86
N VAL A 19 -7.79 -1.71 -8.71
CA VAL A 19 -7.22 -2.10 -7.40
C VAL A 19 -7.27 -0.95 -6.38
N GLY A 20 -6.99 0.28 -6.83
CA GLY A 20 -7.10 1.48 -6.00
C GLY A 20 -8.54 1.94 -5.72
N ILE A 21 -9.52 1.48 -6.52
CA ILE A 21 -10.96 1.72 -6.31
C ILE A 21 -11.50 0.69 -5.31
N ILE A 22 -11.10 -0.57 -5.41
CA ILE A 22 -11.44 -1.61 -4.44
C ILE A 22 -10.84 -1.24 -3.09
N ALA A 23 -9.56 -0.88 -3.03
CA ALA A 23 -8.94 -0.37 -1.80
C ALA A 23 -9.70 0.84 -1.21
N GLY A 24 -10.24 1.74 -2.06
CA GLY A 24 -11.02 2.89 -1.60
C GLY A 24 -12.44 2.56 -1.14
N MET A 25 -13.14 1.63 -1.82
CA MET A 25 -14.45 1.12 -1.41
C MET A 25 -14.35 0.26 -0.14
N ALA A 26 -13.22 -0.43 0.02
CA ALA A 26 -12.91 -1.26 1.17
C ALA A 26 -12.87 -0.44 2.46
N VAL A 27 -12.28 0.77 2.47
CA VAL A 27 -12.25 1.68 3.64
C VAL A 27 -13.67 2.01 4.18
N GLY A 28 -14.74 1.83 3.38
CA GLY A 28 -16.13 1.99 3.78
C GLY A 28 -16.85 0.72 4.27
N GLU A 29 -16.31 -0.47 3.97
CA GLU A 29 -16.92 -1.78 4.21
C GLU A 29 -16.60 -2.31 5.62
N SER A 30 -17.53 -3.06 6.22
CA SER A 30 -17.45 -3.57 7.59
C SER A 30 -16.29 -4.54 7.85
N GLY A 31 -15.63 -5.04 6.80
CA GLY A 31 -14.50 -5.96 6.87
C GLY A 31 -13.11 -5.33 6.88
N ILE A 32 -12.99 -3.99 6.75
CA ILE A 32 -11.70 -3.32 6.57
C ILE A 32 -11.43 -2.41 7.76
N ARG A 33 -10.28 -2.64 8.39
CA ARG A 33 -9.85 -1.86 9.54
C ARG A 33 -9.50 -0.45 9.11
N ARG A 34 -10.20 0.55 9.67
CA ARG A 34 -9.98 1.98 9.38
C ARG A 34 -8.79 2.56 10.15
N ASP A 35 -8.32 1.83 11.14
CA ASP A 35 -7.12 2.05 11.96
C ASP A 35 -5.83 1.63 11.26
N ARG A 36 -5.89 1.12 10.02
CA ARG A 36 -4.71 0.70 9.25
C ARG A 36 -4.89 1.02 7.77
N PRO A 37 -3.85 1.48 7.06
CA PRO A 37 -3.94 1.62 5.61
C PRO A 37 -4.07 0.25 4.94
N ILE A 38 -4.61 0.25 3.72
CA ILE A 38 -4.70 -0.93 2.87
C ILE A 38 -3.84 -0.78 1.62
N ILE A 39 -3.10 -1.84 1.29
CA ILE A 39 -2.19 -1.94 0.15
C ILE A 39 -2.70 -3.05 -0.78
N GLY A 40 -2.89 -2.74 -2.05
CA GLY A 40 -3.29 -3.71 -3.08
C GLY A 40 -2.19 -3.90 -4.10
N PHE A 41 -1.91 -5.15 -4.45
CA PHE A 41 -1.02 -5.52 -5.55
C PHE A 41 -1.83 -5.96 -6.77
N ALA A 42 -1.36 -5.61 -7.95
CA ALA A 42 -1.87 -6.10 -9.22
C ALA A 42 -0.73 -6.26 -10.21
N GLU A 43 -0.76 -7.32 -11.01
CA GLU A 43 0.23 -7.53 -12.05
C GLU A 43 0.14 -6.41 -13.10
N LYS A 44 1.28 -5.80 -13.41
CA LYS A 44 1.42 -4.82 -14.49
C LYS A 44 2.06 -5.45 -15.72
N SER A 45 3.02 -6.35 -15.51
CA SER A 45 3.68 -7.17 -16.52
C SER A 45 4.33 -8.38 -15.85
N GLU A 46 4.90 -9.30 -16.65
CA GLU A 46 5.64 -10.47 -16.14
C GLU A 46 6.77 -10.11 -15.15
N THR A 47 7.31 -8.89 -15.23
CA THR A 47 8.44 -8.43 -14.40
C THR A 47 8.09 -7.35 -13.40
N GLU A 48 6.88 -6.79 -13.45
CA GLU A 48 6.49 -5.66 -12.62
C GLU A 48 5.10 -5.84 -12.00
N VAL A 49 4.99 -5.48 -10.74
CA VAL A 49 3.76 -5.42 -9.97
C VAL A 49 3.45 -3.96 -9.64
N LYS A 50 2.22 -3.54 -9.85
CA LYS A 50 1.73 -2.24 -9.40
C LYS A 50 1.16 -2.37 -8.00
N VAL A 51 1.53 -1.42 -7.16
CA VAL A 51 1.08 -1.28 -5.78
C VAL A 51 0.20 -0.04 -5.67
N SER A 52 -0.94 -0.16 -4.99
CA SER A 52 -1.80 0.99 -4.66
C SER A 52 -2.15 0.97 -3.19
N ALA A 53 -2.00 2.12 -2.52
CA ALA A 53 -2.32 2.28 -1.12
C ALA A 53 -3.43 3.29 -0.89
N ARG A 54 -4.26 3.01 0.11
CA ARG A 54 -5.32 3.91 0.59
C ARG A 54 -5.26 3.99 2.11
N GLY A 55 -5.28 5.22 2.62
CA GLY A 55 -5.42 5.54 4.03
C GLY A 55 -6.78 6.18 4.29
N SER A 56 -7.19 6.19 5.55
CA SER A 56 -8.33 6.99 5.99
C SER A 56 -7.86 8.41 6.33
N HIS A 57 -8.76 9.39 6.25
CA HIS A 57 -8.45 10.76 6.67
C HIS A 57 -8.03 10.84 8.15
N THR A 58 -8.54 9.93 8.99
CA THR A 58 -8.16 9.82 10.40
C THR A 58 -6.68 9.46 10.52
N LEU A 59 -6.21 8.46 9.79
CA LEU A 59 -4.80 8.04 9.83
C LEU A 59 -3.85 9.16 9.35
N THR A 60 -4.20 9.88 8.29
CA THR A 60 -3.39 11.04 7.85
C THR A 60 -3.38 12.17 8.90
N ALA A 61 -4.48 12.34 9.65
CA ALA A 61 -4.50 13.30 10.76
C ALA A 61 -3.68 12.83 11.97
N GLU A 62 -3.47 11.51 12.10
CA GLU A 62 -2.59 10.87 13.09
C GLU A 62 -1.12 10.81 12.66
N GLY A 63 -0.79 11.33 11.47
CA GLY A 63 0.61 11.43 10.99
C GLY A 63 1.00 10.44 9.90
N LEU A 64 0.08 9.60 9.42
CA LEU A 64 0.34 8.73 8.27
C LEU A 64 0.61 9.56 7.01
N ASP A 65 1.71 9.28 6.32
CA ASP A 65 2.01 9.80 4.99
C ASP A 65 2.33 8.63 4.04
N LEU A 66 1.32 8.22 3.27
CA LEU A 66 1.47 7.12 2.30
C LEU A 66 2.40 7.46 1.14
N SER A 67 2.65 8.75 0.86
CA SER A 67 3.61 9.13 -0.18
C SER A 67 5.03 8.72 0.22
N VAL A 68 5.37 8.87 1.50
CA VAL A 68 6.65 8.43 2.07
C VAL A 68 6.71 6.91 2.12
N VAL A 69 5.67 6.27 2.67
CA VAL A 69 5.59 4.79 2.78
C VAL A 69 5.81 4.13 1.42
N MET A 70 5.04 4.51 0.40
CA MET A 70 5.15 3.91 -0.93
C MET A 70 6.51 4.16 -1.58
N ARG A 71 7.12 5.33 -1.34
CA ARG A 71 8.41 5.68 -1.93
C ARG A 71 9.55 4.90 -1.29
N GLU A 72 9.61 4.84 0.03
CA GLU A 72 10.69 4.22 0.77
C GLU A 72 10.60 2.69 0.68
N ALA A 73 9.41 2.12 0.85
CA ALA A 73 9.18 0.69 0.68
C ALA A 73 9.50 0.22 -0.76
N ALA A 74 9.11 0.98 -1.79
CA ALA A 74 9.43 0.61 -3.17
C ALA A 74 10.95 0.66 -3.41
N ARG A 75 11.64 1.68 -2.94
CA ARG A 75 13.10 1.81 -3.10
C ARG A 75 13.87 0.70 -2.41
N ALA A 76 13.36 0.16 -1.30
CA ALA A 76 13.98 -0.96 -0.60
C ALA A 76 14.02 -2.24 -1.43
N VAL A 77 13.14 -2.36 -2.43
CA VAL A 77 13.00 -3.53 -3.32
C VAL A 77 13.27 -3.20 -4.80
N ASP A 78 14.10 -2.19 -5.06
CA ASP A 78 14.47 -1.73 -6.42
C ASP A 78 13.27 -1.25 -7.28
N GLY A 79 12.22 -0.78 -6.63
CA GLY A 79 11.04 -0.15 -7.24
C GLY A 79 11.03 1.39 -7.12
N ASP A 80 9.94 1.99 -7.61
CA ASP A 80 9.69 3.43 -7.47
C ASP A 80 8.23 3.69 -7.04
N GLY A 81 8.04 4.70 -6.20
CA GLY A 81 6.74 5.01 -5.61
C GLY A 81 6.57 6.47 -5.22
N GLY A 82 5.32 6.86 -5.00
CA GLY A 82 4.94 8.21 -4.57
C GLY A 82 3.43 8.43 -4.63
N GLY A 83 3.02 9.70 -4.47
CA GLY A 83 1.60 10.08 -4.49
C GLY A 83 1.30 11.10 -3.42
N HIS A 84 0.15 10.96 -2.76
CA HIS A 84 -0.31 11.81 -1.68
C HIS A 84 -0.39 11.03 -0.36
N ASP A 85 -0.47 11.77 0.74
CA ASP A 85 -0.67 11.31 2.11
C ASP A 85 -1.83 10.30 2.27
N VAL A 86 -2.99 10.55 1.66
CA VAL A 86 -4.18 9.66 1.74
C VAL A 86 -4.14 8.52 0.71
N ALA A 87 -3.40 8.71 -0.38
CA ALA A 87 -3.55 7.95 -1.61
C ALA A 87 -2.24 7.96 -2.40
N ALA A 88 -1.56 6.81 -2.43
CA ALA A 88 -0.28 6.68 -3.09
C ALA A 88 -0.17 5.36 -3.85
N GLY A 89 0.87 5.22 -4.67
CA GLY A 89 1.14 4.00 -5.40
C GLY A 89 2.63 3.81 -5.66
N ALA A 90 2.98 2.60 -6.06
CA ALA A 90 4.33 2.20 -6.41
C ALA A 90 4.33 1.19 -7.55
N THR A 91 5.49 0.97 -8.14
CA THR A 91 5.79 -0.15 -9.03
C THR A 91 7.02 -0.85 -8.50
N ILE A 92 6.94 -2.17 -8.33
CA ILE A 92 8.01 -3.02 -7.78
C ILE A 92 8.25 -4.22 -8.70
N PRO A 93 9.43 -4.86 -8.63
CA PRO A 93 9.68 -6.12 -9.34
C PRO A 93 8.73 -7.24 -8.87
N THR A 94 8.33 -8.11 -9.79
CA THR A 94 7.54 -9.30 -9.45
C THR A 94 8.31 -10.19 -8.47
N GLY A 95 7.63 -10.64 -7.41
CA GLY A 95 8.21 -11.48 -6.36
C GLY A 95 8.73 -10.71 -5.15
N MET A 96 8.65 -9.37 -5.15
CA MET A 96 9.10 -8.51 -4.04
C MET A 96 7.94 -8.03 -3.15
N GLN A 97 6.73 -8.59 -3.30
CA GLN A 97 5.56 -8.13 -2.56
C GLN A 97 5.73 -8.29 -1.05
N GLU A 98 6.31 -9.40 -0.58
CA GLU A 98 6.51 -9.66 0.85
C GLU A 98 7.52 -8.68 1.45
N GLU A 99 8.67 -8.47 0.80
CA GLU A 99 9.68 -7.51 1.24
C GLU A 99 9.17 -6.08 1.20
N PHE A 100 8.34 -5.73 0.20
CA PHE A 100 7.66 -4.45 0.16
C PHE A 100 6.72 -4.26 1.35
N ILE A 101 5.94 -5.28 1.70
CA ILE A 101 5.02 -5.21 2.84
C ILE A 101 5.79 -5.08 4.15
N ASP A 102 6.87 -5.83 4.35
CA ASP A 102 7.67 -5.73 5.57
C ASP A 102 8.28 -4.32 5.72
N ALA A 103 8.81 -3.74 4.65
CA ALA A 103 9.30 -2.36 4.66
C ALA A 103 8.18 -1.35 4.93
N ALA A 104 7.02 -1.51 4.28
CA ALA A 104 5.87 -0.62 4.50
C ALA A 104 5.32 -0.71 5.93
N ASP A 105 5.31 -1.90 6.53
CA ASP A 105 4.83 -2.13 7.90
C ASP A 105 5.68 -1.42 8.95
N GLU A 106 7.01 -1.45 8.77
CA GLU A 106 7.97 -0.73 9.61
C GLU A 106 7.75 0.79 9.53
N ILE A 107 7.71 1.34 8.33
CA ILE A 107 7.54 2.79 8.11
C ILE A 107 6.21 3.29 8.69
N VAL A 108 5.12 2.55 8.47
CA VAL A 108 3.80 2.92 9.03
C VAL A 108 3.81 2.84 10.55
N GLY A 109 4.45 1.82 11.13
CA GLY A 109 4.63 1.70 12.57
C GLY A 109 5.37 2.89 13.17
N ASP A 110 6.45 3.33 12.53
CA ASP A 110 7.25 4.49 12.96
C ASP A 110 6.46 5.81 12.86
N GLN A 111 5.67 6.00 11.79
CA GLN A 111 4.85 7.19 11.59
C GLN A 111 3.73 7.32 12.65
N LEU A 112 3.06 6.22 13.00
CA LEU A 112 1.90 6.22 13.90
C LEU A 112 2.27 6.06 15.38
N SER A 113 3.53 5.72 15.69
CA SER A 113 4.04 5.64 17.07
C SER A 113 4.66 6.95 17.58
N SER A 114 4.73 7.99 16.73
CA SER A 114 5.40 9.28 17.01
C SER A 114 4.48 10.36 17.59
#